data_AF-A0A8T7HYL4-F1
#
_entry.id   AF-A0A8T7HYL4-F1
#
_cell.length_a   1.000
_cell.length_b   1.000
_cell.length_c   1.000
_cell.angle_alpha   90.00
_cell.angle_beta   90.00
_cell.angle_gamma   90.00
#
_symmetry.space_group_name_H-M   'P 1'
#
loop_
_entity.id
_entity.type
_entity.pdbx_description
1 polymer ?
#
loop_
_entity_poly.entity_id
_entity_poly.type
_entity_poly.pdbx_seq_one_letter_code
_entity_poly.pdbx_strand_id
1 'polypeptide(L)'
;MSNTSANSQELLKQLKDIHSPDPVSWWPLAPGWWIVIILLIISIGLLVYFLSRKKPETAINYAIAELNQLKQTAFSQSALHQALRLFRRCSLIYLPKSIAASESIPQLLKRIPRCAAVGNKPEMVRLLGDARYAPSLDCSPQQWQEVIELLEIAITELPLLNHSYRGKQHV
;
A
#
# COMPACT_ATOMS: atom_id res chain seq x y z
N MET A 1 16.79 -14.22 -89.66
CA MET A 1 15.88 -14.02 -88.52
C MET A 1 16.25 -15.02 -87.42
N SER A 2 17.35 -14.80 -86.70
CA SER A 2 17.92 -15.80 -85.76
C SER A 2 18.68 -15.18 -84.58
N ASN A 3 18.36 -13.94 -84.20
CA ASN A 3 19.08 -13.15 -83.19
C ASN A 3 18.27 -12.89 -81.90
N THR A 4 17.07 -13.44 -81.76
CA THR A 4 16.20 -13.21 -80.58
C THR A 4 16.43 -14.21 -79.44
N SER A 5 16.91 -15.43 -79.73
CA SER A 5 17.16 -16.47 -78.72
C SER A 5 18.42 -16.21 -77.88
N ALA A 6 19.49 -15.70 -78.48
CA ALA A 6 20.72 -15.33 -77.78
C ALA A 6 20.51 -14.17 -76.79
N ASN A 7 19.67 -13.19 -77.17
CA ASN A 7 19.34 -12.03 -76.33
C ASN A 7 18.48 -12.42 -75.12
N SER A 8 17.57 -13.38 -75.27
CA SER A 8 16.77 -13.91 -74.16
C SER A 8 17.63 -14.65 -73.13
N GLN A 9 18.67 -15.38 -73.57
CA GLN A 9 19.61 -16.05 -72.67
C GLN A 9 20.52 -15.06 -71.91
N GLU A 10 20.91 -13.95 -72.55
CA GLU A 10 21.59 -12.81 -71.90
C GLU A 10 20.69 -12.12 -70.87
N LEU A 11 19.43 -11.84 -71.21
CA LEU A 11 18.44 -11.26 -70.29
C LEU A 11 18.14 -12.16 -69.08
N LEU A 12 18.07 -13.47 -69.28
CA LEU A 12 17.88 -14.43 -68.19
C LEU A 12 19.14 -14.56 -67.30
N LYS A 13 20.34 -14.37 -67.86
CA LYS A 13 21.58 -14.27 -67.07
C LYS A 13 21.60 -13.01 -66.20
N GLN A 14 21.08 -11.89 -66.71
CA GLN A 14 20.97 -10.63 -65.96
C GLN A 14 19.89 -10.69 -64.86
N LEU A 15 18.87 -11.55 -64.99
CA LEU A 15 17.83 -11.74 -63.96
C LEU A 15 18.25 -12.66 -62.79
N LYS A 16 19.35 -13.39 -62.96
CA LYS A 16 19.94 -14.24 -61.90
C LYS A 16 20.81 -13.45 -60.92
N ASP A 17 20.81 -12.13 -61.02
CA ASP A 17 21.51 -11.22 -60.11
C ASP A 17 20.52 -10.42 -59.24
N ILE A 18 19.32 -10.98 -58.99
CA ILE A 18 18.53 -10.58 -57.82
C ILE A 18 19.32 -11.06 -56.60
N HIS A 19 20.05 -10.12 -56.03
CA HIS A 19 20.60 -10.22 -54.70
C HIS A 19 19.45 -10.59 -53.78
N SER A 20 19.47 -11.82 -53.27
CA SER A 20 18.66 -12.12 -52.10
C SER A 20 19.10 -11.12 -51.03
N PRO A 21 18.18 -10.39 -50.36
CA PRO A 21 18.61 -9.52 -49.28
C PRO A 21 19.41 -10.41 -48.34
N ASP A 22 20.63 -9.99 -48.00
CA ASP A 22 21.40 -10.61 -46.93
C ASP A 22 20.42 -10.95 -45.81
N PRO A 23 20.41 -12.19 -45.28
CA PRO A 23 19.47 -12.55 -44.23
C PRO A 23 19.66 -11.48 -43.17
N VAL A 24 18.64 -10.63 -42.98
CA VAL A 24 18.72 -9.41 -42.17
C VAL A 24 19.41 -9.85 -40.90
N SER A 25 20.71 -9.51 -40.80
CA SER A 25 21.53 -10.05 -39.74
C SER A 25 20.78 -9.63 -38.51
N TRP A 26 20.34 -10.63 -37.76
CA TRP A 26 19.46 -10.49 -36.61
C TRP A 26 20.25 -9.84 -35.46
N TRP A 27 21.06 -8.81 -35.74
CA TRP A 27 22.03 -8.17 -34.88
C TRP A 27 22.49 -6.79 -35.39
N PRO A 28 22.85 -5.87 -34.48
CA PRO A 28 22.52 -5.87 -33.07
C PRO A 28 21.15 -5.20 -32.94
N LEU A 29 20.30 -5.67 -32.05
CA LEU A 29 19.35 -4.75 -31.42
C LEU A 29 20.20 -3.56 -30.97
N ALA A 30 20.11 -2.42 -31.66
CA ALA A 30 21.09 -1.34 -31.55
C ALA A 30 21.39 -1.11 -30.06
N PRO A 31 22.65 -1.00 -29.63
CA PRO A 31 22.98 -0.96 -28.20
C PRO A 31 22.22 0.13 -27.41
N GLY A 32 21.58 1.08 -28.09
CA GLY A 32 20.59 2.00 -27.54
C GLY A 32 19.37 1.36 -26.85
N TRP A 33 18.98 0.11 -27.15
CA TRP A 33 17.91 -0.55 -26.39
C TRP A 33 18.32 -0.90 -24.96
N TRP A 34 19.61 -1.19 -24.74
CA TRP A 34 20.12 -1.34 -23.38
C TRP A 34 20.00 -0.04 -22.60
N ILE A 35 20.19 1.11 -23.25
CA ILE A 35 19.96 2.42 -22.64
C ILE A 35 18.48 2.57 -22.27
N VAL A 36 17.55 2.17 -23.14
CA VAL A 36 16.11 2.19 -22.83
C VAL A 36 15.76 1.25 -21.67
N ILE A 37 16.32 0.04 -21.64
CA ILE A 37 16.10 -0.93 -20.55
C ILE A 37 16.66 -0.39 -19.23
N ILE A 38 17.88 0.15 -19.24
CA ILE A 38 18.51 0.74 -18.05
C ILE A 38 17.68 1.94 -17.57
N LEU A 39 17.27 2.83 -18.48
CA LEU A 39 16.42 3.96 -18.17
C LEU A 39 15.08 3.52 -17.58
N LEU A 40 14.49 2.46 -18.12
CA LEU A 40 13.23 1.88 -17.62
C LEU A 40 13.42 1.32 -16.22
N ILE A 41 14.49 0.56 -15.96
CA ILE A 41 14.81 0.02 -14.64
C ILE A 41 15.04 1.15 -13.63
N ILE A 42 15.78 2.19 -14.01
CA ILE A 42 16.02 3.36 -13.16
C ILE A 42 14.70 4.09 -12.88
N SER A 43 13.87 4.29 -13.90
CA SER A 43 12.56 4.94 -13.77
C SER A 43 11.64 4.15 -12.84
N ILE A 44 11.56 2.83 -13.01
CA ILE A 44 10.80 1.94 -12.12
C ILE A 44 11.38 1.99 -10.70
N GLY A 45 12.71 1.94 -10.55
CA GLY A 45 13.39 2.03 -9.27
C GLY A 45 13.11 3.35 -8.55
N LEU A 46 13.18 4.48 -9.27
CA LEU A 46 12.79 5.79 -8.76
C LEU A 46 11.32 5.81 -8.38
N LEU A 47 10.44 5.30 -9.23
CA LEU A 47 9.01 5.26 -8.97
C LEU A 47 8.72 4.46 -7.69
N VAL A 48 9.30 3.27 -7.54
CA VAL A 48 9.20 2.46 -6.33
C VAL A 48 9.81 3.18 -5.12
N TYR A 49 10.94 3.85 -5.28
CA TYR A 49 11.57 4.61 -4.19
C TYR A 49 10.71 5.80 -3.73
N PHE A 50 10.16 6.58 -4.66
CA PHE A 50 9.25 7.68 -4.37
C PHE A 50 7.91 7.19 -3.80
N LEU A 51 7.37 6.07 -4.30
CA LEU A 51 6.16 5.44 -3.76
C LEU A 51 6.40 4.85 -2.37
N SER A 52 7.56 4.25 -2.12
CA SER A 52 7.95 3.75 -0.79
C SER A 52 8.24 4.88 0.19
N ARG A 53 8.59 6.07 -0.33
CA ARG A 53 8.66 7.33 0.43
C ARG A 53 7.31 8.03 0.58
N LYS A 54 6.20 7.53 0.00
CA LYS A 54 4.88 8.04 0.34
C LYS A 54 4.68 7.80 1.82
N LYS A 55 4.79 8.91 2.55
CA LYS A 55 4.79 8.93 3.99
C LYS A 55 3.53 8.22 4.48
N PRO A 56 3.63 7.42 5.55
CA PRO A 56 2.46 6.80 6.14
C PRO A 56 1.45 7.85 6.64
N GLU A 57 1.84 9.13 6.73
CA GLU A 57 0.95 10.28 6.97
C GLU A 57 -0.34 10.25 6.12
N THR A 58 -0.29 9.76 4.87
CA THR A 58 -1.51 9.60 4.07
C THR A 58 -2.46 8.57 4.65
N ALA A 59 -1.94 7.45 5.18
CA ALA A 59 -2.75 6.38 5.76
C ALA A 59 -3.49 6.84 7.02
N ILE A 60 -2.90 7.73 7.83
CA ILE A 60 -3.61 8.34 8.97
C ILE A 60 -4.70 9.27 8.48
N ASN A 61 -4.42 10.16 7.53
CA ASN A 61 -5.42 11.08 7.03
C ASN A 61 -6.62 10.34 6.42
N TYR A 62 -6.36 9.25 5.68
CA TYR A 62 -7.42 8.37 5.18
C TYR A 62 -8.19 7.68 6.32
N ALA A 63 -7.49 7.13 7.32
CA ALA A 63 -8.15 6.46 8.44
C ALA A 63 -9.00 7.42 9.28
N ILE A 64 -8.53 8.65 9.52
CA ILE A 64 -9.29 9.70 10.22
C ILE A 64 -10.50 10.13 9.39
N ALA A 65 -10.35 10.29 8.07
CA ALA A 65 -11.48 10.63 7.20
C ALA A 65 -12.56 9.54 7.24
N GLU A 66 -12.18 8.26 7.18
CA GLU A 66 -13.09 7.12 7.26
C GLU A 66 -13.75 7.03 8.66
N LEU A 67 -12.98 7.28 9.73
CA LEU A 67 -13.51 7.31 11.10
C LEU A 67 -14.50 8.48 11.31
N ASN A 68 -14.26 9.62 10.67
CA ASN A 68 -15.18 10.77 10.68
C ASN A 68 -16.49 10.49 9.93
N GLN A 69 -16.47 9.64 8.90
CA GLN A 69 -17.71 9.16 8.28
C GLN A 69 -18.50 8.28 9.25
N LEU A 70 -17.83 7.38 9.96
CA LEU A 70 -18.46 6.52 10.97
C LEU A 70 -19.03 7.33 12.15
N LYS A 71 -18.39 8.43 12.52
CA LYS A 71 -18.86 9.35 13.58
C LYS A 71 -20.26 9.92 13.32
N GLN A 72 -20.60 10.14 12.05
CA GLN A 72 -21.90 10.68 11.62
C GLN A 72 -22.98 9.61 11.53
N THR A 73 -22.61 8.33 11.52
CA THR A 73 -23.55 7.22 11.50
C THR A 73 -24.01 6.85 12.91
N ALA A 74 -25.27 6.42 13.02
CA ALA A 74 -25.78 5.84 14.26
C ALA A 74 -24.95 4.60 14.64
N PHE A 75 -24.87 4.33 15.94
CA PHE A 75 -24.16 3.15 16.43
C PHE A 75 -24.69 1.89 15.74
N SER A 76 -23.77 1.15 15.15
CA SER A 76 -24.00 -0.20 14.65
C SER A 76 -22.78 -1.04 14.96
N GLN A 77 -23.00 -2.32 15.21
CA GLN A 77 -21.90 -3.24 15.49
C GLN A 77 -20.90 -3.30 14.32
N SER A 78 -21.40 -3.22 13.08
CA SER A 78 -20.55 -3.15 11.88
C SER A 78 -19.70 -1.88 11.86
N ALA A 79 -20.23 -0.71 12.28
CA ALA A 79 -19.45 0.52 12.39
C ALA A 79 -18.36 0.41 13.46
N LEU A 80 -18.65 -0.19 14.61
CA LEU A 80 -17.66 -0.43 15.67
C LEU A 80 -16.53 -1.35 15.17
N HIS A 81 -16.86 -2.47 14.53
CA HIS A 81 -15.86 -3.36 13.94
C HIS A 81 -15.00 -2.66 12.89
N GLN A 82 -15.60 -1.80 12.05
CA GLN A 82 -14.87 -0.99 11.07
C GLN A 82 -13.90 -0.03 11.76
N ALA A 83 -14.34 0.72 12.77
CA ALA A 83 -13.49 1.63 13.52
C ALA A 83 -12.31 0.91 14.19
N LEU A 84 -12.56 -0.25 14.83
CA LEU A 84 -11.51 -1.07 15.43
C LEU A 84 -10.54 -1.65 14.40
N ARG A 85 -11.05 -2.04 13.23
CA ARG A 85 -10.21 -2.52 12.11
C ARG A 85 -9.32 -1.41 11.56
N LEU A 86 -9.82 -0.18 11.46
CA LEU A 86 -9.03 0.98 11.05
C LEU A 86 -7.89 1.25 12.04
N PHE A 87 -8.22 1.33 13.32
CA PHE A 87 -7.20 1.48 14.37
C PHE A 87 -6.14 0.37 14.31
N ARG A 88 -6.57 -0.89 14.10
CA ARG A 88 -5.65 -2.04 14.00
C ARG A 88 -4.73 -1.93 12.78
N ARG A 89 -5.26 -1.52 11.62
CA ARG A 89 -4.46 -1.28 10.41
C ARG A 89 -3.42 -0.18 10.64
N CYS A 90 -3.82 0.94 11.23
CA CYS A 90 -2.89 2.02 11.56
C CYS A 90 -1.82 1.54 12.55
N SER A 91 -2.21 0.80 13.58
CA SER A 91 -1.27 0.26 14.57
C SER A 91 -0.19 -0.62 13.92
N LEU A 92 -0.53 -1.45 12.93
CA LEU A 92 0.44 -2.30 12.22
C LEU A 92 1.41 -1.52 11.32
N ILE A 93 1.06 -0.30 10.91
CA ILE A 93 1.91 0.57 10.09
C ILE A 93 2.92 1.31 10.97
N TYR A 94 2.50 1.77 12.15
CA TYR A 94 3.29 2.67 13.00
C TYR A 94 3.98 1.98 14.18
N LEU A 95 3.48 0.83 14.65
CA LEU A 95 4.11 0.07 15.73
C LEU A 95 4.87 -1.14 15.19
N PRO A 96 5.91 -1.60 15.90
CA PRO A 96 6.56 -2.87 15.62
C PRO A 96 5.56 -4.02 15.56
N LYS A 97 5.72 -4.91 14.57
CA LYS A 97 4.83 -6.07 14.37
C LYS A 97 4.67 -6.93 15.63
N SER A 98 5.72 -7.05 16.45
CA SER A 98 5.67 -7.81 17.71
C SER A 98 4.63 -7.25 18.69
N ILE A 99 4.60 -5.92 18.87
CA ILE A 99 3.66 -5.24 19.77
C ILE A 99 2.27 -5.21 19.14
N ALA A 100 2.19 -4.79 17.87
CA ALA A 100 0.92 -4.61 17.18
C ALA A 100 0.17 -5.93 16.94
N ALA A 101 0.84 -7.08 16.77
CA ALA A 101 0.17 -8.36 16.57
C ALA A 101 -0.18 -9.04 17.89
N SER A 102 0.70 -8.98 18.90
CA SER A 102 0.54 -9.71 20.15
C SER A 102 -0.44 -9.06 21.13
N GLU A 103 -0.59 -7.74 21.10
CA GLU A 103 -1.38 -7.02 22.10
C GLU A 103 -2.83 -6.80 21.64
N SER A 104 -3.75 -6.81 22.62
CA SER A 104 -5.16 -6.47 22.40
C SER A 104 -5.34 -4.95 22.22
N ILE A 105 -6.44 -4.52 21.58
CA ILE A 105 -6.75 -3.10 21.39
C ILE A 105 -6.72 -2.30 22.72
N PRO A 106 -7.33 -2.76 23.83
CA PRO A 106 -7.25 -2.01 25.08
C PRO A 106 -5.82 -1.91 25.64
N GLN A 107 -4.96 -2.93 25.42
CA GLN A 107 -3.55 -2.83 25.80
C GLN A 107 -2.78 -1.83 24.94
N LEU A 108 -3.04 -1.80 23.63
CA LEU A 108 -2.45 -0.80 22.73
C LEU A 108 -2.84 0.63 23.12
N LEU A 109 -4.10 0.85 23.50
CA LEU A 109 -4.58 2.16 23.94
C LEU A 109 -3.91 2.61 25.25
N LYS A 110 -3.59 1.69 26.16
CA LYS A 110 -2.83 1.98 27.39
C LYS A 110 -1.41 2.48 27.12
N ARG A 111 -0.82 2.11 25.97
CA ARG A 111 0.51 2.60 25.56
C ARG A 111 0.49 4.04 25.05
N ILE A 112 -0.68 4.57 24.71
CA ILE A 112 -0.85 5.94 24.23
C ILE A 112 -1.13 6.81 25.46
N PRO A 113 -0.21 7.70 25.89
CA PRO A 113 -0.35 8.42 27.17
C PRO A 113 -1.67 9.19 27.27
N ARG A 114 -2.11 9.79 26.17
CA ARG A 114 -3.34 10.58 26.07
C ARG A 114 -4.62 9.74 26.13
N CYS A 115 -4.55 8.47 25.73
CA CYS A 115 -5.68 7.55 25.77
C CYS A 115 -5.63 6.61 26.99
N ALA A 116 -4.52 6.59 27.75
CA ALA A 116 -4.30 5.62 28.82
C ALA A 116 -5.36 5.72 29.93
N ALA A 117 -5.78 6.93 30.31
CA ALA A 117 -6.81 7.13 31.33
C ALA A 117 -8.19 6.62 30.87
N VAL A 118 -8.61 6.97 29.65
CA VAL A 118 -9.93 6.61 29.10
C VAL A 118 -9.97 5.13 28.72
N GLY A 119 -8.91 4.63 28.10
CA GLY A 119 -8.77 3.22 27.71
C GLY A 119 -8.63 2.26 28.90
N ASN A 120 -8.37 2.76 30.11
CA ASN A 120 -8.35 1.96 31.33
C ASN A 120 -9.70 1.94 32.08
N LYS A 121 -10.71 2.73 31.64
CA LYS A 121 -12.05 2.62 32.22
C LYS A 121 -12.57 1.18 32.03
N PRO A 122 -13.10 0.53 33.07
CA PRO A 122 -13.52 -0.87 32.99
C PRO A 122 -14.64 -1.08 31.97
N GLU A 123 -15.53 -0.09 31.81
CA GLU A 123 -16.56 -0.08 30.77
C GLU A 123 -15.96 -0.11 29.37
N MET A 124 -14.94 0.71 29.11
CA MET A 124 -14.26 0.79 27.81
C MET A 124 -13.50 -0.51 27.49
N VAL A 125 -12.81 -1.07 28.49
CA VAL A 125 -12.09 -2.36 28.32
C VAL A 125 -13.06 -3.49 28.01
N ARG A 126 -14.21 -3.54 28.69
CA ARG A 126 -15.28 -4.52 28.40
C ARG A 126 -15.83 -4.31 27.00
N LEU A 127 -16.20 -3.09 26.65
CA LEU A 127 -16.78 -2.77 25.34
C LEU A 127 -15.83 -3.13 24.19
N LEU A 128 -14.55 -2.74 24.28
CA LEU A 128 -13.54 -3.04 23.26
C LEU A 128 -13.11 -4.53 23.24
N GLY A 129 -13.18 -5.20 24.38
CA GLY A 129 -12.89 -6.63 24.52
C GLY A 129 -14.01 -7.48 23.92
N ASP A 130 -15.24 -7.21 24.36
CA ASP A 130 -16.46 -7.92 23.99
C ASP A 130 -16.85 -7.61 22.55
N ALA A 131 -16.52 -6.43 22.01
CA ALA A 131 -16.77 -6.08 20.61
C ALA A 131 -16.22 -7.06 19.58
N ARG A 132 -15.23 -7.90 19.91
CA ARG A 132 -14.74 -8.93 18.98
C ARG A 132 -15.51 -10.24 19.03
N TYR A 133 -16.23 -10.51 20.12
CA TYR A 133 -16.81 -11.83 20.40
C TYR A 133 -18.32 -11.79 20.67
N ALA A 134 -18.88 -10.62 21.02
CA ALA A 134 -20.30 -10.46 21.33
C ALA A 134 -21.13 -10.35 20.04
N PRO A 135 -22.22 -11.13 19.91
CA PRO A 135 -23.10 -11.10 18.73
C PRO A 135 -24.01 -9.86 18.67
N SER A 136 -24.22 -9.17 19.79
CA SER A 136 -24.94 -7.91 19.89
C SER A 136 -24.40 -7.09 21.06
N LEU A 137 -24.04 -5.83 20.80
CA LEU A 137 -23.63 -4.88 21.84
C LEU A 137 -24.68 -3.80 21.95
N ASP A 138 -25.24 -3.63 23.14
CA ASP A 138 -26.07 -2.46 23.46
C ASP A 138 -25.15 -1.32 23.90
N CYS A 139 -24.82 -0.44 22.95
CA CYS A 139 -23.98 0.73 23.21
C CYS A 139 -24.85 1.99 23.18
N SER A 140 -24.77 2.80 24.23
CA SER A 140 -25.43 4.11 24.24
C SER A 140 -24.81 5.02 23.17
N PRO A 141 -25.58 5.92 22.52
CA PRO A 141 -25.04 6.91 21.59
C PRO A 141 -23.89 7.74 22.19
N GLN A 142 -23.91 8.01 23.49
CA GLN A 142 -22.81 8.70 24.19
C GLN A 142 -21.54 7.86 24.26
N GLN A 143 -21.66 6.56 24.58
CA GLN A 143 -20.52 5.64 24.63
C GLN A 143 -19.90 5.48 23.23
N TRP A 144 -20.73 5.43 22.19
CA TRP A 144 -20.25 5.40 20.80
C TRP A 144 -19.39 6.61 20.45
N GLN A 145 -19.84 7.81 20.81
CA GLN A 145 -19.07 9.04 20.55
C GLN A 145 -17.74 9.04 21.33
N GLU A 146 -17.74 8.59 22.59
CA GLU A 146 -16.52 8.50 23.40
C GLU A 146 -15.51 7.51 22.80
N VAL A 147 -15.98 6.37 22.27
CA VAL A 147 -15.12 5.39 21.58
C VAL A 147 -14.50 5.98 20.32
N ILE A 148 -15.31 6.64 19.49
CA ILE A 148 -14.84 7.26 18.25
C ILE A 148 -13.81 8.34 18.54
N GLU A 149 -14.08 9.23 19.50
CA GLU A 149 -13.14 10.28 19.90
C GLU A 149 -11.83 9.71 20.43
N LEU A 150 -11.91 8.66 21.25
CA LEU A 150 -10.73 7.95 21.75
C LEU A 150 -9.90 7.38 20.59
N LEU A 151 -10.53 6.70 19.63
CA LEU A 151 -9.85 6.10 18.49
C LEU A 151 -9.25 7.17 17.56
N GLU A 152 -9.92 8.31 17.38
CA GLU A 152 -9.42 9.45 16.61
C GLU A 152 -8.12 10.00 17.21
N ILE A 153 -8.12 10.26 18.53
CA ILE A 153 -6.94 10.69 19.28
C ILE A 153 -5.84 9.62 19.18
N ALA A 154 -6.21 8.36 19.39
CA ALA A 154 -5.27 7.25 19.34
C ALA A 154 -4.56 7.17 17.98
N ILE A 155 -5.30 7.20 16.87
CA ILE A 155 -4.75 7.13 15.50
C ILE A 155 -3.82 8.32 15.23
N THR A 156 -4.18 9.52 15.69
CA THR A 156 -3.39 10.74 15.51
C THR A 156 -2.04 10.68 16.26
N GLU A 157 -2.00 10.02 17.41
CA GLU A 157 -0.81 9.91 18.26
C GLU A 157 0.12 8.72 17.87
N LEU A 158 -0.32 7.80 17.01
CA LEU A 158 0.49 6.65 16.57
C LEU A 158 1.85 7.01 15.94
N PRO A 159 2.00 8.06 15.10
CA PRO A 159 3.30 8.47 14.53
C PRO A 159 4.30 8.90 15.60
N LEU A 160 3.83 9.56 16.66
CA LEU A 160 4.67 10.06 17.75
C LEU A 160 5.29 8.88 18.50
N LEU A 161 4.51 7.81 18.69
CA LEU A 161 4.99 6.58 19.30
C LEU A 161 6.01 5.85 18.42
N ASN A 162 5.83 5.82 17.10
CA ASN A 162 6.77 5.19 16.18
C ASN A 162 8.21 5.71 16.37
N HIS A 163 8.37 7.04 16.50
CA HIS A 163 9.67 7.65 16.78
C HIS A 163 10.30 7.17 18.09
N SER A 164 9.49 6.98 19.14
CA SER A 164 9.94 6.46 20.43
C SER A 164 10.40 5.00 20.36
N TYR A 165 9.69 4.15 19.62
CA TYR A 165 10.03 2.73 19.48
C TYR A 165 11.22 2.49 18.54
N ARG A 166 11.36 3.27 17.46
CA ARG A 166 12.48 3.13 16.51
C ARG A 166 13.84 3.42 17.17
N GLY A 167 13.89 4.34 18.14
CA GLY A 167 15.11 4.62 18.91
C GLY A 167 15.58 3.47 19.82
N LYS A 168 14.68 2.55 20.20
CA LYS A 168 14.99 1.42 21.09
C LYS A 168 15.37 0.13 20.36
N GLN A 169 15.16 0.04 19.05
CA GLN A 169 15.51 -1.17 18.26
C GLN A 169 16.95 -1.18 17.74
N HIS A 170 17.70 -0.09 17.93
CA HIS A 170 19.09 0.07 17.47
C HIS A 170 20.12 0.05 18.62
N VAL A 171 19.72 -0.39 19.82
CA VAL A 171 20.60 -0.59 20.98
C VAL A 171 20.55 -2.06 21.36
#